data_AF-A0A932YX56-F1
#
_entry.id   AF-A0A932YX56-F1
#
_cell.length_a   1.000
_cell.length_b   1.000
_cell.length_c   1.000
_cell.angle_alpha   90.00
_cell.angle_beta   90.00
_cell.angle_gamma   90.00
#
_symmetry.space_group_name_H-M   'P 1'
#
loop_
_entity.id
_entity.type
_entity.pdbx_description
1 polymer ?
#
loop_
_entity_poly.entity_id
_entity_poly.type
_entity_poly.pdbx_seq_one_letter_code
_entity_poly.pdbx_strand_id
1 'polypeptide(L)'
;MKRLLLLISFLAAGAVAAQERGSPLDQAYEEARAAYNDLKAAEARRDQGVDSQPGERIGSAAGGSRPTESYFARQALLEQEVELARRRYEAAMKRWNDLK
;
A
#
# COMPACT_ATOMS: atom_id res chain seq x y z
N MET A 1 4.17 -53.84 -37.66
CA MET A 1 2.95 -53.16 -37.18
C MET A 1 3.36 -51.86 -36.49
N LYS A 2 2.74 -50.76 -36.93
CA LYS A 2 2.95 -49.34 -36.57
C LYS A 2 2.77 -49.06 -35.07
N ARG A 3 3.64 -48.21 -34.49
CA ARG A 3 3.32 -47.16 -33.47
C ARG A 3 4.42 -46.08 -33.54
N LEU A 4 4.40 -45.25 -34.59
CA LEU A 4 3.95 -43.85 -34.59
C LEU A 4 4.51 -42.99 -33.42
N LEU A 5 5.56 -42.23 -33.76
CA LEU A 5 6.04 -41.03 -33.07
C LEU A 5 4.92 -39.99 -32.96
N LEU A 6 4.74 -39.38 -31.79
CA LEU A 6 4.12 -38.05 -31.68
C LEU A 6 4.91 -37.21 -30.67
N LEU A 7 5.80 -36.38 -31.23
CA LEU A 7 6.32 -35.16 -30.64
C LEU A 7 5.14 -34.19 -30.45
N ILE A 8 4.84 -33.82 -29.20
CA ILE A 8 3.97 -32.67 -28.91
C ILE A 8 4.86 -31.54 -28.41
N SER A 9 5.29 -30.74 -29.37
CA SER A 9 5.81 -29.40 -29.18
C SER A 9 4.76 -28.52 -28.51
N PHE A 10 4.94 -28.24 -27.21
CA PHE A 10 4.18 -27.21 -26.49
C PHE A 10 4.68 -25.81 -26.91
N LEU A 11 4.21 -25.37 -28.08
CA LEU A 11 4.24 -23.97 -28.52
C LEU A 11 3.08 -23.23 -27.84
N ALA A 12 3.30 -22.76 -26.62
CA ALA A 12 2.36 -21.85 -25.95
C ALA A 12 3.06 -20.98 -24.89
N ALA A 13 4.07 -20.21 -25.31
CA ALA A 13 4.66 -19.16 -24.46
C ALA A 13 4.46 -17.75 -25.04
N GLY A 14 3.52 -17.59 -25.98
CA GLY A 14 3.25 -16.32 -26.66
C GLY A 14 2.11 -15.47 -26.10
N ALA A 15 1.46 -15.89 -25.00
CA ALA A 15 0.24 -15.23 -24.50
C ALA A 15 0.44 -14.38 -23.23
N VAL A 16 1.65 -14.31 -22.66
CA VAL A 16 1.90 -13.54 -21.42
C VAL A 16 2.25 -12.07 -21.69
N ALA A 17 2.51 -11.68 -22.95
CA ALA A 17 2.93 -10.31 -23.30
C ALA A 17 1.79 -9.39 -23.80
N ALA A 18 0.56 -9.91 -23.91
CA ALA A 18 -0.58 -9.14 -24.44
C ALA A 18 -1.39 -8.40 -23.37
N GLN A 19 -1.14 -8.65 -22.08
CA GLN A 19 -2.00 -8.18 -20.98
C GLN A 19 -1.65 -6.78 -20.42
N GLU A 20 -0.46 -6.23 -20.68
CA GLU A 20 0.03 -5.04 -19.93
C GLU A 20 0.00 -3.70 -20.70
N ARG A 21 -0.73 -3.59 -21.81
CA ARG A 21 -0.84 -2.33 -22.56
C ARG A 21 -2.23 -1.70 -22.42
N GLY A 22 -2.66 -1.49 -21.17
CA GLY A 22 -3.71 -0.50 -20.90
C GLY A 22 -3.27 0.87 -21.41
N SER A 23 -4.21 1.74 -21.78
CA SER A 23 -3.85 3.10 -22.20
C SER A 23 -3.09 3.80 -21.05
N PRO A 24 -2.24 4.80 -21.34
CA PRO A 24 -1.59 5.57 -20.27
C PRO A 24 -2.59 6.14 -19.25
N LEU A 25 -3.81 6.43 -19.70
CA LEU A 25 -4.91 6.85 -18.84
C LEU A 25 -5.38 5.75 -17.89
N ASP A 26 -5.56 4.51 -18.39
CA ASP A 26 -5.95 3.35 -17.56
C ASP A 26 -4.87 3.03 -16.52
N GLN A 27 -3.61 3.10 -16.92
CA GLN A 27 -2.48 2.89 -16.01
C GLN A 27 -2.44 3.95 -14.90
N ALA A 28 -2.63 5.23 -15.26
CA ALA A 28 -2.67 6.31 -14.27
C ALA A 28 -3.89 6.21 -13.34
N TYR A 29 -5.03 5.72 -13.85
CA TYR A 29 -6.20 5.43 -13.02
C TYR A 29 -5.91 4.33 -11.99
N GLU A 30 -5.33 3.20 -12.42
CA GLU A 30 -4.99 2.11 -11.50
C GLU A 30 -3.93 2.53 -10.48
N GLU A 31 -2.95 3.37 -10.87
CA GLU A 31 -1.98 3.97 -9.96
C GLU A 31 -2.67 4.86 -8.90
N ALA A 32 -3.59 5.74 -9.31
CA ALA A 32 -4.35 6.58 -8.40
C ALA A 32 -5.23 5.76 -7.44
N ARG A 33 -5.85 4.69 -7.94
CA ARG A 33 -6.65 3.75 -7.13
C ARG A 33 -5.79 3.01 -6.11
N ALA A 34 -4.61 2.53 -6.51
CA ALA A 34 -3.69 1.87 -5.60
C ALA A 34 -3.21 2.83 -4.50
N ALA A 35 -2.79 4.05 -4.87
CA ALA A 35 -2.35 5.06 -3.92
C ALA A 35 -3.47 5.50 -2.96
N TYR A 36 -4.73 5.54 -3.43
CA TYR A 36 -5.89 5.76 -2.56
C TYR A 36 -6.03 4.66 -1.50
N ASN A 37 -5.94 3.38 -1.91
CA ASN A 37 -6.03 2.27 -0.97
C ASN A 37 -4.89 2.30 0.07
N ASP A 38 -3.68 2.66 -0.35
CA ASP A 38 -2.54 2.83 0.54
C ASP A 38 -2.77 3.95 1.56
N LEU A 39 -3.34 5.09 1.12
CA LEU A 39 -3.74 6.17 2.03
C LEU A 39 -4.78 5.69 3.03
N LYS A 40 -5.84 4.99 2.58
CA LYS A 40 -6.86 4.43 3.49
C LYS A 40 -6.26 3.45 4.49
N ALA A 41 -5.31 2.63 4.07
CA ALA A 41 -4.62 1.70 4.95
C ALA A 41 -3.73 2.43 5.99
N ALA A 42 -3.03 3.49 5.58
CA ALA A 42 -2.22 4.30 6.50
C ALA A 42 -3.10 5.04 7.53
N GLU A 43 -4.21 5.64 7.08
CA GLU A 43 -5.19 6.26 7.98
C GLU A 43 -5.76 5.26 8.98
N ALA A 44 -6.09 4.05 8.53
CA ALA A 44 -6.58 2.99 9.41
C ALA A 44 -5.53 2.55 10.44
N ARG A 45 -4.25 2.43 10.05
CA ARG A 45 -3.16 2.12 11.01
C ARG A 45 -2.99 3.22 12.05
N ARG A 46 -3.08 4.49 11.64
CA ARG A 46 -3.01 5.64 12.55
C ARG A 46 -4.19 5.62 13.53
N ASP A 47 -5.41 5.43 13.04
CA ASP A 47 -6.63 5.38 13.86
C ASP A 47 -6.61 4.21 14.86
N GLN A 48 -6.15 3.02 14.42
CA GLN A 48 -5.97 1.86 15.29
C GLN A 48 -4.79 2.04 16.27
N GLY A 49 -3.85 2.93 15.95
CA GLY A 49 -2.65 3.19 16.72
C GLY A 49 -2.81 4.22 17.84
N VAL A 50 -4.00 4.81 18.04
CA VAL A 50 -4.24 5.88 19.03
C VAL A 50 -3.96 5.40 20.46
N ASP A 51 -4.33 4.17 20.79
CA ASP A 51 -4.12 3.64 22.13
C ASP A 51 -2.63 3.35 22.40
N SER A 52 -2.22 3.54 23.67
CA SER A 52 -0.87 3.19 24.10
C SER A 52 -0.68 1.67 24.10
N GLN A 53 0.48 1.22 23.62
CA GLN A 53 0.88 -0.18 23.66
C GLN A 53 1.53 -0.55 25.01
N PRO A 54 1.71 -1.85 25.32
CA PRO A 54 2.45 -2.28 26.49
C PRO A 54 3.85 -1.66 26.54
N GLY A 55 4.25 -1.15 27.72
CA GLY A 55 5.53 -0.48 27.92
C GLY A 55 5.56 0.99 27.49
N GLU A 56 4.55 1.47 26.76
CA GLU A 56 4.48 2.88 26.35
C GLU A 56 3.84 3.79 27.39
N ARG A 57 3.36 3.23 28.51
CA ARG A 57 2.87 3.98 29.66
C ARG A 57 3.74 3.70 30.87
N ILE A 58 4.03 4.75 31.63
CA ILE A 58 4.71 4.64 32.92
C ILE A 58 3.83 5.21 34.04
N GLY A 59 3.74 4.46 35.14
CA GLY A 59 3.03 4.88 36.34
C GLY A 59 3.75 6.00 37.09
N SER A 60 3.01 6.80 37.85
CA SER A 60 3.55 7.79 38.79
C SER A 60 3.31 7.34 40.24
N ALA A 61 4.18 7.78 41.15
CA ALA A 61 4.04 7.50 42.58
C ALA A 61 2.73 8.03 43.21
N ALA A 62 2.08 8.99 42.53
CA ALA A 62 0.80 9.59 42.92
C ALA A 62 -0.45 8.86 42.35
N GLY A 63 -0.28 7.70 41.71
CA GLY A 63 -1.41 6.88 41.24
C GLY A 63 -1.91 7.17 39.82
N GLY A 64 -1.13 7.90 39.00
CA GLY A 64 -1.45 8.14 37.58
C GLY A 64 -0.61 7.29 36.63
N SER A 65 -0.91 7.35 35.33
CA SER A 65 -0.01 6.87 34.27
C SER A 65 0.07 7.89 33.15
N ARG A 66 1.24 8.01 32.52
CA ARG A 66 1.46 8.90 31.38
C ARG A 66 2.09 8.15 30.21
N PRO A 67 1.82 8.57 28.96
CA PRO A 67 2.58 8.10 27.81
C PRO A 67 4.07 8.44 27.96
N THR A 68 4.89 7.57 27.39
CA THR A 68 6.35 7.69 27.32
C THR A 68 6.77 8.30 25.98
N GLU A 69 8.06 8.59 25.82
CA GLU A 69 8.61 9.04 24.54
C GLU A 69 8.38 8.04 23.40
N SER A 70 8.40 6.73 23.69
CA SER A 70 8.17 5.71 22.67
C SER A 70 6.76 5.79 22.06
N TYR A 71 5.75 6.11 22.89
CA TYR A 71 4.40 6.40 22.40
C TYR A 71 4.42 7.55 21.39
N PHE A 72 5.01 8.69 21.76
CA PHE A 72 5.03 9.87 20.90
C PHE A 72 5.83 9.65 19.63
N ALA A 73 6.96 8.94 19.70
CA ALA A 73 7.73 8.56 18.52
C ALA A 73 6.91 7.69 17.57
N ARG A 74 6.18 6.70 18.08
CA ARG A 74 5.29 5.85 17.28
C ARG A 74 4.13 6.66 16.66
N GLN A 75 3.50 7.56 17.42
CA GLN A 75 2.46 8.44 16.88
C GLN A 75 3.00 9.31 15.73
N ALA A 76 4.20 9.87 15.88
CA ALA A 76 4.83 10.68 14.84
C ALA A 76 5.11 9.87 13.56
N LEU A 77 5.53 8.60 13.69
CA LEU A 77 5.71 7.71 12.54
C LEU A 77 4.39 7.41 11.83
N LEU A 78 3.32 7.13 12.58
CA LEU A 78 1.99 6.88 12.01
C LEU A 78 1.47 8.11 11.22
N GLU A 79 1.64 9.31 11.77
CA GLU A 79 1.27 10.54 11.06
C GLU A 79 2.15 10.79 9.83
N GLN A 80 3.45 10.49 9.90
CA GLN A 80 4.35 10.58 8.75
C GLN A 80 3.95 9.60 7.63
N GLU A 81 3.53 8.38 7.98
CA GLU A 81 3.04 7.39 7.00
C GLU A 81 1.80 7.89 6.27
N VAL A 82 0.82 8.43 7.00
CA VAL A 82 -0.41 9.01 6.43
C VAL A 82 -0.07 10.13 5.46
N GLU A 83 0.79 11.04 5.90
CA GLU A 83 1.19 12.20 5.11
C GLU A 83 1.99 11.82 3.85
N LEU A 84 2.86 10.80 3.94
CA LEU A 84 3.54 10.26 2.76
C LEU A 84 2.57 9.60 1.78
N ALA A 85 1.62 8.80 2.27
CA ALA A 85 0.60 8.17 1.44
C ALA A 85 -0.32 9.19 0.78
N ARG A 86 -0.67 10.27 1.50
CA ARG A 86 -1.45 11.40 0.97
C ARG A 86 -0.74 12.05 -0.20
N ARG A 87 0.53 12.41 -0.06
CA ARG A 87 1.31 13.01 -1.15
C ARG A 87 1.41 12.10 -2.38
N ARG A 88 1.54 10.79 -2.18
CA ARG A 88 1.55 9.81 -3.28
C ARG A 88 0.20 9.78 -4.01
N TYR A 89 -0.89 9.74 -3.26
CA TYR A 89 -2.24 9.78 -3.84
C TYR A 89 -2.49 11.08 -4.61
N GLU A 90 -2.12 12.23 -4.05
CA GLU A 90 -2.26 13.53 -4.71
C GLU A 90 -1.45 13.60 -6.02
N ALA A 91 -0.22 13.08 -6.01
CA ALA A 91 0.62 13.02 -7.21
C ALA A 91 0.02 12.09 -8.29
N ALA A 92 -0.46 10.91 -7.90
CA ALA A 92 -1.10 9.96 -8.82
C ALA A 92 -2.41 10.52 -9.41
N MET A 93 -3.23 11.16 -8.57
CA MET A 93 -4.43 11.87 -9.01
C MET A 93 -4.11 12.99 -10.00
N LYS A 94 -3.06 13.78 -9.73
CA LYS A 94 -2.63 14.82 -10.66
C LYS A 94 -2.25 14.21 -12.02
N ARG A 95 -1.45 13.13 -12.03
CA ARG A 95 -1.04 12.44 -13.25
C ARG A 95 -2.24 11.90 -14.04
N TRP A 96 -3.22 11.30 -13.37
CA TRP A 96 -4.44 10.82 -14.03
C TRP A 96 -5.26 11.97 -14.64
N ASN A 97 -5.42 13.07 -13.90
CA ASN A 97 -6.14 14.25 -14.38
C ASN A 97 -5.45 14.93 -15.57
N ASP A 98 -4.11 14.94 -15.61
CA ASP A 98 -3.34 15.53 -16.71
C ASP A 98 -3.49 14.73 -18.04
N LEU A 99 -3.97 13.48 -17.98
CA LEU A 99 -4.18 12.59 -19.13
C LEU A 99 -5.62 12.54 -19.63
N LYS A 100 -6.57 13.11 -18.86
CA LYS A 100 -8.01 13.12 -19.16
C LYS A 100 -8.37 14.26 -20.11
#